data_AF-A0A0B6XW98-F1
#
_entry.id   AF-A0A0B6XW98-F1
#
_cell.length_a   1.000
_cell.length_b   1.000
_cell.length_c   1.000
_cell.angle_alpha   90.00
_cell.angle_beta   90.00
_cell.angle_gamma   90.00
#
_symmetry.space_group_name_H-M   'P 1'
#
loop_
_entity.id
_entity.type
_entity.pdbx_description
1 polymer ?
#
loop_
_entity_poly.entity_id
_entity_poly.type
_entity_poly.pdbx_seq_one_letter_code
_entity_poly.pdbx_strand_id
1 'polypeptide(L)'
;YVICDTNNHRIIYYNANHEHVRTIGQPPNIPTTTVEQEQRGDGSRGKSAARYDGCLYFPNRVAICPITQNIIATERPPSHDIQIFTIAGEFLRCFGGNILQ
;
A
#
# COMPACT_ATOMS: atom_id res chain seq x y z
N TYR A 1 -8.07 -15.92 5.88
CA TYR A 1 -6.77 -15.45 6.38
C TYR A 1 -6.30 -14.27 5.55
N VAL A 2 -5.65 -13.29 6.17
CA VAL A 2 -5.05 -12.17 5.44
C VAL A 2 -3.57 -12.09 5.78
N ILE A 3 -2.73 -12.00 4.75
CA ILE A 3 -1.27 -12.00 4.87
C ILE A 3 -0.77 -10.67 4.30
N CYS A 4 0.04 -9.97 5.08
CA CYS A 4 0.79 -8.83 4.60
C CYS A 4 2.14 -9.31 4.07
N ASP A 5 2.31 -9.33 2.76
CA ASP A 5 3.56 -9.70 2.09
C ASP A 5 4.35 -8.41 1.79
N THR A 6 5.00 -7.92 2.85
CA THR A 6 5.69 -6.63 2.88
C THR A 6 6.76 -6.50 1.81
N ASN A 7 7.51 -7.57 1.55
CA ASN A 7 8.62 -7.54 0.59
C ASN A 7 8.15 -7.47 -0.86
N ASN A 8 6.89 -7.87 -1.11
CA ASN A 8 6.27 -7.82 -2.44
C ASN A 8 5.20 -6.73 -2.55
N HIS A 9 5.17 -5.79 -1.61
CA HIS A 9 4.27 -4.63 -1.66
C HIS A 9 2.79 -5.00 -1.81
N ARG A 10 2.37 -6.08 -1.14
CA ARG A 10 1.04 -6.66 -1.35
C ARG A 10 0.42 -7.26 -0.10
N ILE A 11 -0.89 -7.44 -0.18
CA ILE A 11 -1.72 -8.18 0.77
C ILE A 11 -2.33 -9.35 0.02
N ILE A 12 -2.40 -10.50 0.68
CA ILE A 12 -2.98 -11.70 0.10
C ILE A 12 -4.13 -12.17 1.00
N TYR A 13 -5.29 -12.40 0.41
CA TYR A 13 -6.46 -12.95 1.07
C TYR A 13 -6.67 -14.41 0.68
N TYR A 14 -6.84 -15.25 1.69
CA TYR A 14 -7.18 -16.67 1.57
C TYR A 14 -8.52 -16.94 2.25
N ASN A 15 -9.31 -17.87 1.71
CA ASN A 15 -10.56 -18.28 2.33
C ASN A 15 -10.31 -19.21 3.55
N ALA A 16 -11.39 -19.70 4.15
CA ALA A 16 -11.33 -20.63 5.28
C ALA A 16 -10.67 -21.98 4.93
N ASN A 17 -10.71 -22.39 3.66
CA ASN A 17 -10.10 -23.62 3.15
C ASN A 17 -8.60 -23.46 2.82
N HIS A 18 -7.99 -22.32 3.16
CA HIS A 18 -6.61 -21.98 2.81
C HIS A 18 -6.35 -21.83 1.31
N GLU A 19 -7.38 -21.60 0.50
CA GLU A 19 -7.26 -21.35 -0.93
C GLU A 19 -6.99 -19.87 -1.19
N HIS A 20 -6.11 -19.57 -2.15
CA HIS A 20 -5.86 -18.20 -2.59
C HIS A 20 -7.13 -17.63 -3.20
N VAL A 21 -7.55 -16.46 -2.73
CA VAL A 21 -8.73 -15.76 -3.25
C VAL A 21 -8.31 -14.51 -3.99
N ARG A 22 -7.37 -13.74 -3.41
CA ARG A 22 -7.04 -12.41 -3.95
C ARG A 22 -5.68 -11.92 -3.51
N THR A 23 -5.12 -11.07 -4.35
CA THR A 23 -3.95 -10.25 -4.06
C THR A 23 -4.32 -8.78 -4.27
N ILE A 24 -4.01 -7.92 -3.29
CA ILE A 24 -4.16 -6.46 -3.33
C ILE A 24 -2.74 -5.90 -3.31
N GLY A 25 -2.40 -5.03 -4.25
CA GLY A 25 -1.01 -4.65 -4.49
C GLY A 25 -0.30 -5.65 -5.42
N GLN A 26 0.22 -5.19 -6.55
CA GLN A 26 1.11 -5.95 -7.42
C GLN A 26 2.17 -5.02 -7.99
N PRO A 27 3.40 -5.48 -8.29
CA PRO A 27 4.33 -4.71 -9.10
C PRO A 27 3.71 -4.40 -10.48
N PRO A 28 3.83 -3.16 -11.02
CA PRO A 28 4.58 -2.02 -10.51
C PRO A 28 3.64 -1.01 -9.83
N ASN A 29 3.11 -1.33 -8.64
CA ASN A 29 2.37 -0.36 -7.83
C ASN A 29 3.27 0.62 -7.07
N ILE A 30 4.59 0.51 -7.24
CA ILE A 30 5.48 1.65 -7.06
C ILE A 30 5.42 2.39 -8.39
N PRO A 31 4.94 3.64 -8.43
CA PRO A 31 5.03 4.46 -9.63
C PRO A 31 6.48 4.40 -10.10
N THR A 32 6.70 3.97 -11.35
CA THR A 32 8.00 4.14 -11.99
C THR A 32 8.34 5.59 -11.75
N THR A 33 9.46 5.87 -11.08
CA THR A 33 9.90 7.25 -10.94
C THR A 33 10.08 7.73 -12.37
N THR A 34 9.11 8.44 -12.94
CA THR A 34 9.15 9.03 -14.29
C THR A 34 10.09 10.23 -14.32
N VAL A 35 11.22 10.07 -13.64
CA VAL A 35 12.45 10.78 -13.93
C VAL A 35 13.46 9.66 -14.08
N GLU A 36 13.51 9.11 -15.29
CA GLU A 36 14.71 8.47 -15.79
C GLU A 36 15.89 9.34 -15.39
N GLN A 37 16.91 8.71 -14.82
CA GLN A 37 18.16 9.35 -14.46
C GLN A 37 18.81 9.96 -15.69
N GLU A 38 18.40 11.17 -16.06
CA GLU A 38 19.19 12.02 -16.94
C GLU A 38 19.61 13.27 -16.18
N GLN A 39 20.90 13.23 -15.86
CA GLN A 39 21.81 14.36 -15.76
C GLN A 39 21.95 15.05 -14.40
N ARG A 40 23.04 14.65 -13.74
CA ARG A 40 24.12 15.52 -13.24
C ARG A 40 23.69 16.77 -12.45
N GLY A 41 23.96 16.72 -11.14
CA GLY A 41 24.39 17.89 -10.38
C GLY A 41 23.36 18.48 -9.42
N ASP A 42 23.86 18.70 -8.20
CA ASP A 42 23.43 19.71 -7.23
C ASP A 42 22.20 19.43 -6.32
N GLY A 43 22.50 18.98 -5.09
CA GLY A 43 22.18 19.72 -3.86
C GLY A 43 20.71 19.97 -3.46
N SER A 44 19.72 19.43 -4.16
CA SER A 44 18.30 19.75 -3.90
C SER A 44 17.55 18.61 -3.22
N ARG A 45 16.99 18.92 -2.03
CA ARG A 45 16.16 18.04 -1.18
C ARG A 45 15.17 17.25 -2.04
N GLY A 46 15.23 15.92 -1.92
CA GLY A 46 14.52 14.97 -2.78
C GLY A 46 13.03 15.29 -2.93
N LYS A 47 12.59 15.41 -4.19
CA LYS A 47 11.16 15.46 -4.55
C LYS A 47 10.47 14.22 -3.99
N SER A 48 9.44 14.42 -3.17
CA SER A 48 8.55 13.34 -2.73
C SER A 48 8.00 12.63 -3.97
N ALA A 49 8.26 11.34 -4.10
CA ALA A 49 7.61 10.52 -5.11
C ALA A 49 6.08 10.71 -4.98
N ALA A 50 5.39 10.92 -6.10
CA ALA A 50 3.94 11.08 -6.10
C ALA A 50 3.31 9.78 -5.60
N ARG A 51 2.59 9.88 -4.49
CA ARG A 51 1.94 8.74 -3.85
C ARG A 51 0.46 8.72 -4.22
N TYR A 52 -0.08 7.53 -4.47
CA TYR A 52 -1.48 7.34 -4.81
C TYR A 52 -2.19 6.51 -3.75
N ASP A 53 -3.34 7.02 -3.33
CA ASP A 53 -4.29 6.30 -2.51
C ASP A 53 -4.68 4.96 -3.18
N GLY A 54 -4.72 3.88 -2.41
CA GLY A 54 -4.97 2.53 -2.90
C GLY A 54 -3.73 1.78 -3.37
N CYS A 55 -2.58 2.43 -3.52
CA CYS A 55 -1.31 1.76 -3.83
C CYS A 55 -0.58 1.39 -2.54
N LEU A 56 -0.17 0.12 -2.41
CA LEU A 56 0.58 -0.36 -1.25
C LEU A 56 2.08 -0.15 -1.46
N TYR A 57 2.71 0.71 -0.65
CA TYR A 57 4.15 1.00 -0.75
C TYR A 57 4.96 0.27 0.30
N PHE A 58 4.60 0.34 1.58
CA PHE A 58 5.34 -0.40 2.62
C PHE A 58 4.40 -1.02 3.65
N PRO A 59 3.49 -1.92 3.23
CA PRO A 59 2.52 -2.51 4.15
C PRO A 59 3.24 -3.36 5.20
N ASN A 60 2.88 -3.24 6.48
CA ASN A 60 3.53 -4.00 7.56
C ASN A 60 2.57 -4.75 8.49
N ARG A 61 1.33 -4.30 8.61
CA ARG A 61 0.29 -4.99 9.39
C ARG A 61 -1.01 -4.96 8.61
N VAL A 62 -1.82 -5.99 8.84
CA VAL A 62 -3.10 -6.13 8.18
C VAL A 62 -4.12 -6.75 9.13
N ALA A 63 -5.36 -6.31 9.03
CA ALA A 63 -6.50 -6.83 9.79
C ALA A 63 -7.75 -6.89 8.89
N ILE A 64 -8.74 -7.68 9.31
CA ILE A 64 -10.08 -7.69 8.70
C ILE A 64 -11.09 -7.19 9.73
N CYS A 65 -11.95 -6.25 9.35
CA CYS A 65 -13.07 -5.85 10.19
C CYS A 65 -14.13 -6.98 10.19
N PRO A 66 -14.53 -7.54 11.35
CA PRO A 66 -15.46 -8.67 11.38
C PRO A 66 -16.87 -8.32 10.89
N ILE A 67 -17.28 -7.05 10.98
CA ILE A 67 -18.61 -6.60 10.57
C ILE A 67 -18.65 -6.32 9.08
N THR A 68 -17.76 -5.47 8.58
CA THR A 68 -17.80 -5.03 7.17
C THR A 68 -16.99 -5.91 6.23
N GLN A 69 -16.17 -6.81 6.77
CA GLN A 69 -15.19 -7.62 6.02
C GLN A 69 -14.14 -6.79 5.26
N ASN A 70 -14.01 -5.49 5.57
CA ASN A 70 -12.97 -4.65 4.98
C ASN A 70 -11.59 -5.07 5.46
N ILE A 71 -10.62 -5.04 4.55
CA ILE A 71 -9.21 -5.25 4.81
C ILE A 71 -8.60 -3.90 5.17
N ILE A 72 -7.92 -3.84 6.31
CA ILE A 72 -7.27 -2.63 6.82
C ILE A 72 -5.77 -2.91 6.87
N ALA A 73 -4.98 -2.08 6.23
CA ALA A 73 -3.53 -2.21 6.20
C ALA A 73 -2.87 -0.94 6.70
N THR A 74 -1.80 -1.09 7.48
CA THR A 74 -0.94 0.02 7.88
C THR A 74 0.31 0.04 7.00
N GLU A 75 0.85 1.22 6.75
CA GLU A 75 2.16 1.37 6.12
C GLU A 75 3.23 1.94 7.04
N ARG A 76 4.47 1.56 6.76
CA ARG A 76 5.68 2.08 7.40
C ARG A 76 6.15 3.38 6.77
N PRO A 77 7.15 4.06 7.36
CA PRO A 77 7.80 5.19 6.71
C PRO A 77 8.05 4.92 5.21
N PRO A 78 7.79 5.91 4.34
CA PRO A 78 7.60 7.33 4.66
C PRO A 78 6.15 7.80 4.91
N SER A 79 5.13 6.95 4.72
CA SER A 79 3.74 7.41 4.68
C SER A 79 3.00 7.41 6.02
N HIS A 80 3.27 6.43 6.89
CA HIS A 80 2.60 6.27 8.19
C HIS A 80 1.06 6.27 8.12
N ASP A 81 0.49 5.80 7.02
CA ASP A 81 -0.95 5.84 6.81
C ASP A 81 -1.60 4.48 7.03
N ILE A 82 -2.93 4.52 7.03
CA ILE A 82 -3.81 3.37 7.08
C ILE A 82 -4.65 3.40 5.81
N GLN A 83 -4.64 2.30 5.07
CA GLN A 83 -5.44 2.10 3.88
C GLN A 83 -6.53 1.06 4.14
N ILE A 84 -7.73 1.32 3.63
CA ILE A 84 -8.88 0.44 3.78
C ILE A 84 -9.34 -0.02 2.39
N PHE A 85 -9.49 -1.33 2.24
CA PHE A 85 -9.97 -1.99 1.03
C PHE A 85 -11.21 -2.85 1.34
N THR A 86 -12.06 -3.06 0.35
CA THR A 86 -13.09 -4.11 0.40
C THR A 86 -12.43 -5.50 0.34
N ILE A 87 -13.17 -6.55 0.70
CA ILE A 87 -12.71 -7.93 0.50
C ILE A 87 -12.48 -8.26 -1.00
N ALA A 88 -13.15 -7.52 -1.90
CA ALA A 88 -12.95 -7.60 -3.35
C ALA A 88 -11.67 -6.88 -3.81
N GLY A 89 -10.96 -6.18 -2.91
CA GLY A 89 -9.71 -5.48 -3.17
C GLY A 89 -9.88 -4.06 -3.69
N GLU A 90 -11.07 -3.50 -3.64
CA GLU A 90 -11.33 -2.12 -4.05
C GLU A 90 -10.88 -1.16 -2.95
N PHE A 91 -10.17 -0.10 -3.32
CA PHE A 91 -9.80 0.94 -2.36
C PHE A 91 -11.04 1.73 -1.92
N LEU A 92 -11.18 1.94 -0.60
CA LEU A 92 -12.27 2.71 -0.03
C LEU A 92 -11.82 4.09 0.46
N ARG A 93 -10.76 4.13 1.27
CA ARG A 93 -10.23 5.37 1.87
C ARG A 93 -8.90 5.11 2.57
N CYS A 94 -8.17 6.18 2.84
CA CYS A 94 -6.99 6.17 3.72
C CYS A 94 -7.00 7.35 4.70
N PHE A 95 -6.16 7.27 5.74
CA PHE A 95 -5.93 8.35 6.70
C PHE A 95 -4.54 8.20 7.35
N GLY A 96 -4.00 9.29 7.90
CA GLY A 96 -2.67 9.31 8.54
C GLY A 96 -1.50 9.66 7.61
N GLY A 97 -1.72 9.73 6.29
CA GLY A 97 -0.68 10.06 5.29
C GLY A 97 -0.44 11.56 5.06
N ASN A 98 -1.33 12.42 5.55
CA ASN A 98 -1.12 13.88 5.56
C ASN A 98 -0.55 14.26 6.92
N ILE A 99 0.77 14.34 7.02
CA ILE A 99 1.40 15.11 8.08
C ILE A 99 0.98 16.56 7.83
N LEU A 100 0.18 17.10 8.76
CA LEU A 100 -0.11 18.53 8.83
C LEU A 100 1.20 19.32 8.69
N GLN A 101 1.22 20.22 7.72
CA GLN A 101 2.29 21.20 7.48
C GLN A 101 2.24 22.31 8.53
#